data_AF-A0A2H0UI81-F1
#
_entry.id   AF-A0A2H0UI81-F1
#
_cell.length_a   1.000
_cell.length_b   1.000
_cell.length_c   1.000
_cell.angle_alpha   90.00
_cell.angle_beta   90.00
_cell.angle_gamma   90.00
#
_symmetry.space_group_name_H-M   'P 1'
#
loop_
_entity.id
_entity.type
_entity.pdbx_description
1 polymer ?
#
loop_
_entity_poly.entity_id
_entity_poly.type
_entity_poly.pdbx_seq_one_letter_code
_entity_poly.pdbx_strand_id
1 'polypeptide(L)'
;AFEGSGGRLIGGGVGEDRGYSPDVAKAIDEEVSKLISKGMETAKEILSQNRKALDAISMRLLEVETLEREEYEAILKAEGVEIKDFYRDQRLEEERIGDPTRAIEFDADHMKGKEV
;
A
#
# COMPACT_ATOMS: atom_id res chain seq x y z
N ALA A 1 -0.51 -1.33 -53.47
CA ALA A 1 0.64 -0.40 -53.46
C ALA A 1 0.64 0.35 -52.13
N PHE A 2 1.61 0.07 -51.27
CA PHE A 2 2.20 1.06 -50.35
C PHE A 2 3.53 0.47 -49.84
N GLU A 3 4.63 1.04 -50.29
CA GLU A 3 5.98 0.81 -49.74
C GLU A 3 6.57 2.17 -49.38
N GLY A 4 7.25 2.19 -48.23
CA GLY A 4 8.26 3.18 -47.86
C GLY A 4 7.81 4.20 -46.80
N SER A 5 8.58 4.52 -45.76
CA SER A 5 9.85 4.03 -45.20
C SER A 5 10.16 4.91 -43.99
N GLY A 6 10.92 4.39 -43.02
CA GLY A 6 11.64 5.23 -42.04
C GLY A 6 11.51 4.75 -40.60
N GLY A 7 12.46 4.01 -40.03
CA GLY A 7 13.72 3.56 -40.56
C GLY A 7 14.27 2.46 -39.65
N ARG A 8 14.91 1.47 -40.27
CA ARG A 8 15.89 0.64 -39.60
C ARG A 8 17.23 1.36 -39.72
N LEU A 9 17.85 1.69 -38.59
CA LEU A 9 19.28 1.88 -38.50
C LEU A 9 19.83 0.86 -37.51
N ILE A 10 20.87 0.19 -37.98
CA ILE A 10 21.56 -0.99 -37.44
C ILE A 10 22.51 -0.59 -36.31
N GLY A 11 22.47 -1.31 -35.18
CA GLY A 11 23.49 -1.32 -34.13
C GLY A 11 23.35 -2.60 -33.30
N GLY A 12 24.20 -3.58 -33.56
CA GLY A 12 24.01 -4.98 -33.12
C GLY A 12 24.07 -5.21 -31.61
N GLY A 13 23.21 -6.13 -31.16
CA GLY A 13 23.20 -6.64 -29.79
C GLY A 13 21.81 -7.09 -29.35
N VAL A 14 21.36 -8.25 -29.86
CA VAL A 14 20.30 -9.12 -29.31
C VAL A 14 19.16 -8.38 -28.58
N GLY A 15 18.27 -7.76 -29.36
CA GLY A 15 16.91 -7.52 -28.90
C GLY A 15 16.20 -8.86 -28.86
N GLU A 16 16.28 -9.54 -27.73
CA GLU A 16 15.48 -10.73 -27.44
C GLU A 16 14.02 -10.28 -27.42
N ASP A 17 13.37 -10.43 -28.57
CA ASP A 17 11.93 -10.39 -28.70
C ASP A 17 11.42 -11.48 -27.75
N ARG A 18 11.09 -11.09 -26.50
CA ARG A 18 10.49 -11.99 -25.51
C ARG A 18 9.06 -12.28 -25.97
N GLY A 19 8.95 -13.00 -27.08
CA GLY A 19 7.73 -13.47 -27.69
C GLY A 19 7.14 -14.53 -26.78
N TYR A 20 6.40 -14.10 -25.77
CA TYR A 20 5.51 -14.99 -25.05
C TYR A 20 4.53 -15.58 -26.08
N SER A 21 4.31 -16.90 -26.02
CA SER A 21 3.23 -17.52 -26.78
C SER A 21 1.90 -16.83 -26.44
N PRO A 22 0.96 -16.67 -27.39
CA PRO A 22 -0.38 -16.15 -27.11
C PRO A 22 -1.04 -16.85 -25.91
N ASP A 23 -0.81 -18.15 -25.73
CA ASP A 23 -1.33 -18.91 -24.60
C ASP A 23 -0.70 -18.49 -23.26
N VAL A 24 0.60 -18.19 -23.25
CA VAL A 24 1.33 -17.72 -22.06
C VAL A 24 0.89 -16.29 -21.71
N ALA A 25 0.76 -15.43 -22.71
CA ALA A 25 0.26 -14.06 -22.52
C ALA A 25 -1.16 -14.07 -21.93
N LYS A 26 -2.06 -14.91 -22.48
CA LYS A 26 -3.41 -15.10 -21.96
C LYS A 26 -3.41 -15.58 -20.51
N ALA A 27 -2.57 -16.55 -20.17
CA ALA A 27 -2.46 -17.05 -18.80
C ALA A 27 -1.99 -15.96 -17.81
N ILE A 28 -1.07 -15.09 -18.24
CA ILE A 28 -0.61 -13.94 -17.43
C ILE A 28 -1.78 -12.96 -17.22
N ASP A 29 -2.48 -12.57 -18.28
CA ASP A 29 -3.60 -11.62 -18.20
C ASP A 29 -4.73 -12.13 -17.29
N GLU A 30 -5.05 -13.43 -17.39
CA GLU A 30 -6.03 -14.08 -16.52
C GLU A 30 -5.62 -13.99 -15.04
N GLU A 31 -4.34 -14.21 -14.73
CA GLU A 31 -3.86 -14.17 -13.35
C GLU A 31 -3.79 -12.74 -12.80
N VAL A 32 -3.35 -11.79 -13.61
CA VAL A 32 -3.37 -10.36 -13.25
C VAL A 32 -4.81 -9.90 -12.96
N SER A 33 -5.77 -10.29 -13.81
CA SER A 33 -7.19 -9.97 -13.61
C SER A 33 -7.75 -10.56 -12.30
N LYS A 34 -7.40 -11.82 -11.99
CA LYS A 34 -7.78 -12.44 -10.72
C LYS A 34 -7.19 -11.71 -9.52
N LEU A 35 -5.91 -11.33 -9.59
CA LEU A 35 -5.23 -10.60 -8.52
C LEU A 35 -5.91 -9.26 -8.23
N ILE A 36 -6.19 -8.48 -9.28
CA ILE A 36 -6.88 -7.18 -9.16
C ILE A 36 -8.28 -7.38 -8.60
N SER A 37 -9.04 -8.35 -9.12
CA SER A 37 -10.42 -8.62 -8.67
C SER A 37 -10.46 -8.99 -7.19
N LYS A 38 -9.55 -9.87 -6.76
CA LYS A 38 -9.40 -10.26 -5.35
C LYS A 38 -9.03 -9.05 -4.49
N GLY A 39 -8.07 -8.23 -4.93
CA GLY A 39 -7.69 -7.01 -4.22
C GLY A 39 -8.86 -6.04 -4.05
N MET A 40 -9.68 -5.85 -5.09
CA MET A 40 -10.89 -5.02 -5.02
C MET A 40 -11.91 -5.58 -4.03
N GLU A 41 -12.14 -6.90 -4.05
CA GLU A 41 -13.07 -7.55 -3.11
C GLU A 41 -12.60 -7.41 -1.67
N THR A 42 -11.32 -7.70 -1.40
CA THR A 42 -10.72 -7.50 -0.07
C THR A 42 -10.82 -6.04 0.39
N ALA A 43 -10.53 -5.07 -0.49
CA ALA A 43 -10.67 -3.66 -0.16
C ALA A 43 -12.12 -3.28 0.20
N LYS A 44 -13.09 -3.76 -0.59
CA LYS A 44 -14.52 -3.55 -0.30
C LYS A 44 -14.90 -4.16 1.04
N GLU A 45 -14.48 -5.39 1.31
CA GLU A 45 -14.76 -6.07 2.58
C GLU A 45 -14.20 -5.29 3.77
N ILE A 46 -12.93 -4.87 3.71
CA ILE A 46 -12.28 -4.08 4.78
C ILE A 46 -13.03 -2.76 5.01
N LEU A 47 -13.36 -2.03 3.94
CA LEU A 47 -14.09 -0.76 4.05
C LEU A 47 -15.52 -0.95 4.56
N SER A 48 -16.19 -2.04 4.19
CA SER A 48 -17.52 -2.39 4.67
C SER A 48 -17.52 -2.79 6.15
N GLN A 49 -16.52 -3.55 6.59
CA GLN A 49 -16.36 -3.93 8.01
C GLN A 49 -16.07 -2.71 8.88
N ASN A 50 -15.28 -1.76 8.38
CA ASN A 50 -14.90 -0.54 9.10
C ASN A 50 -15.75 0.68 8.69
N ARG A 51 -17.02 0.46 8.32
CA ARG A 51 -17.86 1.51 7.73
C ARG A 51 -18.01 2.75 8.63
N LYS A 52 -18.16 2.53 9.94
CA LYS A 52 -18.29 3.62 10.92
C LYS A 52 -17.04 4.51 10.96
N ALA A 53 -15.86 3.90 10.98
CA ALA A 53 -14.59 4.62 10.92
C ALA A 53 -14.44 5.41 9.62
N LEU A 54 -14.82 4.81 8.48
CA LEU A 54 -14.80 5.50 7.19
C LEU A 54 -15.73 6.72 7.17
N ASP A 55 -16.94 6.59 7.71
CA ASP A 55 -17.91 7.69 7.77
C ASP A 55 -17.40 8.80 8.72
N ALA A 56 -16.80 8.45 9.86
CA ALA A 56 -16.19 9.40 10.80
C ALA A 56 -15.02 10.18 10.17
N ILE A 57 -14.11 9.49 9.47
CA ILE A 57 -13.01 10.11 8.73
C ILE A 57 -13.56 11.07 7.67
N SER A 58 -14.57 10.64 6.92
CA SER A 58 -15.18 11.45 5.86
C SER A 58 -15.83 12.72 6.42
N MET A 59 -16.58 12.61 7.52
CA MET A 59 -17.16 13.76 8.22
C MET A 59 -16.07 14.74 8.67
N ARG A 60 -14.99 14.21 9.24
CA ARG A 60 -13.88 15.05 9.69
C ARG A 60 -13.20 15.76 8.53
N LEU A 61 -12.94 15.08 7.40
CA LEU A 61 -12.35 15.70 6.22
C LEU A 61 -13.23 16.82 5.62
N LEU A 62 -14.56 16.76 5.78
CA LEU A 62 -15.43 17.87 5.38
C LEU A 62 -15.20 19.13 6.22
N GLU A 63 -14.72 19.00 7.46
CA GLU A 63 -14.44 20.14 8.36
C GLU A 63 -13.06 20.73 8.14
N VAL A 64 -12.04 19.88 7.98
CA VAL A 64 -10.62 20.29 7.99
C VAL A 64 -9.90 20.15 6.65
N GLU A 65 -10.53 19.55 5.64
CA GLU A 65 -10.02 19.26 4.29
C GLU A 65 -8.82 18.29 4.21
N THR A 66 -7.95 18.30 5.21
CA THR A 66 -6.75 17.46 5.32
C THR A 66 -6.66 16.87 6.72
N LEU A 67 -6.20 15.63 6.83
CA LEU A 67 -5.94 14.95 8.09
C LEU A 67 -4.49 14.48 8.12
N GLU A 68 -3.78 14.85 9.19
CA GLU A 68 -2.46 14.28 9.46
C GLU A 68 -2.58 12.87 10.03
N ARG A 69 -1.47 12.13 10.01
CA ARG A 69 -1.44 10.71 10.41
C ARG A 69 -1.97 10.50 11.82
N GLU A 70 -1.54 11.32 12.77
CA GLU A 70 -1.88 11.17 14.19
C GLU A 70 -3.39 11.35 14.41
N GLU A 71 -4.00 12.31 13.70
CA GLU A 71 -5.45 12.56 13.76
C GLU A 71 -6.23 11.41 13.11
N TYR A 72 -5.76 10.91 11.97
CA TYR A 72 -6.36 9.77 11.29
C TYR A 72 -6.31 8.50 12.16
N GLU A 73 -5.15 8.19 12.73
CA GLU A 73 -4.99 7.04 13.64
C GLU A 73 -5.82 7.18 14.91
N ALA A 74 -6.00 8.39 15.43
CA ALA A 74 -6.86 8.64 16.59
C ALA A 74 -8.33 8.28 16.30
N ILE A 75 -8.84 8.65 15.13
CA ILE A 75 -10.20 8.29 14.70
C ILE A 75 -10.34 6.78 14.56
N LEU A 76 -9.37 6.13 13.92
CA LEU A 76 -9.37 4.66 13.77
C LEU A 76 -9.39 3.95 15.13
N LYS A 77 -8.56 4.38 16.09
CA LYS A 77 -8.53 3.81 17.45
C LYS A 77 -9.85 4.02 18.19
N ALA A 78 -10.44 5.21 18.09
CA ALA A 78 -11.72 5.53 18.72
C ALA A 78 -12.86 4.63 18.21
N GLU A 79 -12.81 4.24 16.93
CA GLU A 79 -13.76 3.34 16.28
C GLU A 79 -13.38 1.85 16.42
N GLY A 80 -12.33 1.54 17.19
CA GLY A 80 -11.90 0.17 17.49
C GLY A 80 -11.18 -0.54 16.35
N VAL A 81 -10.66 0.20 15.37
CA VAL A 81 -9.92 -0.37 14.24
C VAL A 81 -8.46 -0.60 14.64
N GLU A 82 -8.00 -1.85 14.53
CA GLU A 82 -6.61 -2.22 14.77
C GLU A 82 -5.71 -1.70 13.65
N ILE A 83 -4.69 -0.90 14.01
CA ILE A 83 -3.72 -0.36 13.05
C ILE A 83 -2.51 -1.29 12.97
N LYS A 84 -2.28 -1.87 11.79
CA LYS A 84 -1.13 -2.73 11.49
C LYS A 84 -0.17 -2.02 10.54
N ASP A 85 0.92 -1.46 11.06
CA ASP A 85 1.95 -0.78 10.25
C ASP A 85 3.24 -1.61 10.23
N PHE A 86 3.25 -2.64 9.37
CA PHE A 86 4.38 -3.54 9.19
C PHE A 86 5.69 -2.81 8.82
N TYR A 87 5.62 -1.68 8.13
CA TYR A 87 6.82 -0.94 7.72
C TYR A 87 7.35 -0.07 8.86
N ARG A 88 6.49 0.55 9.66
CA ARG A 88 6.91 1.23 10.89
C ARG A 88 7.55 0.24 11.86
N ASP A 89 6.92 -0.91 12.07
CA ASP A 89 7.40 -1.91 13.02
C ASP A 89 8.78 -2.45 12.59
N GLN A 90 8.97 -2.75 11.30
CA GLN A 90 10.29 -3.15 10.77
C GLN A 90 11.34 -2.08 10.94
N ARG A 91 11.05 -0.81 10.57
CA ARG A 91 12.02 0.28 10.72
C ARG A 91 12.44 0.48 12.17
N LEU A 92 11.48 0.42 13.10
CA LEU A 92 11.76 0.55 14.53
C LEU A 92 12.64 -0.61 15.02
N GLU A 93 12.39 -1.83 14.55
CA GLU A 93 13.22 -2.98 14.89
C GLU A 93 14.64 -2.88 14.31
N GLU A 94 14.78 -2.44 13.05
CA GLU A 94 16.07 -2.16 12.43
C GLU A 94 16.85 -1.06 13.17
N GLU A 95 16.18 0.03 13.57
CA GLU A 95 16.76 1.09 14.39
C GLU A 95 17.20 0.57 15.76
N ARG A 96 16.39 -0.28 16.40
CA ARG A 96 16.71 -0.92 17.69
C ARG A 96 17.91 -1.86 17.59
N ILE A 97 18.07 -2.56 16.47
CA ILE A 97 19.22 -3.43 16.20
C ILE A 97 20.47 -2.59 15.91
N GLY A 98 20.33 -1.47 15.19
CA GLY A 98 21.44 -0.58 14.81
C GLY A 98 21.96 0.30 15.94
N ASP A 99 21.08 0.76 16.85
CA ASP A 99 21.42 1.48 18.07
C ASP A 99 20.52 0.99 19.24
N PRO A 100 21.01 0.09 20.10
CA PRO A 100 20.22 -0.46 21.20
C PRO A 100 19.85 0.59 22.27
N THR A 101 20.44 1.79 22.26
CA THR A 101 20.12 2.88 23.20
C THR A 101 18.73 3.47 22.92
N ARG A 102 18.29 3.47 21.66
CA ARG A 102 16.96 3.96 21.21
C ARG A 102 15.78 3.18 21.80
N ALA A 103 16.01 1.94 22.22
CA ALA A 103 14.96 1.10 22.83
C ALA A 103 14.34 1.72 24.10
N ILE A 104 15.06 2.62 24.77
CA ILE A 104 14.65 3.23 26.03
C ILE A 104 13.73 4.46 25.79
N GLU A 105 13.75 5.06 24.59
CA GLU A 105 12.96 6.25 24.27
C GLU A 105 11.47 5.96 24.03
N PHE A 106 11.13 4.72 23.63
CA PHE A 106 9.77 4.29 23.27
C PHE A 106 8.79 4.25 24.47
N ASP A 107 9.29 4.03 25.69
CA ASP A 107 8.46 3.90 26.89
C ASP A 107 7.74 5.21 27.28
N ALA A 108 8.29 6.38 26.92
CA ALA A 108 7.77 7.66 27.38
C ALA A 108 6.44 8.07 26.70
N ASP A 109 6.26 7.74 25.42
CA ASP A 109 5.07 8.14 24.64
C ASP A 109 4.00 7.04 24.60
N HIS A 110 4.37 5.75 24.67
CA HIS A 110 3.40 4.65 24.73
C HIS A 110 2.79 4.42 26.12
N MET A 111 3.44 4.86 27.21
CA MET A 111 2.86 4.73 28.57
C MET A 111 1.78 5.76 28.89
N LYS A 112 1.69 6.89 28.17
CA LYS A 112 0.64 7.91 28.43
C LYS A 112 -0.76 7.51 27.95
N GLY A 113 -0.88 6.45 27.15
CA GLY A 113 -2.16 5.97 26.61
C GLY A 113 -2.75 4.76 27.32
N LYS A 114 -2.17 4.30 28.44
CA LYS A 114 -2.59 3.08 29.16
C LYS A 114 -3.17 3.32 30.56
N GLU A 115 -3.45 4.58 30.91
CA GLU A 115 -4.21 4.95 32.10
C GLU A 115 -5.55 5.59 31.71
N VAL A 116 -6.54 4.76 31.38
CA VAL A 116 -7.94 4.81 31.86
C VAL A 116 -8.70 3.59 31.36
#